data_AF-A0A1W9P677-F1
#
_entry.id   AF-A0A1W9P677-F1
#
_cell.length_a   1.000
_cell.length_b   1.000
_cell.length_c   1.000
_cell.angle_alpha   90.00
_cell.angle_beta   90.00
_cell.angle_gamma   90.00
#
_symmetry.space_group_name_H-M   'P 1'
#
loop_
_entity.id
_entity.type
_entity.pdbx_description
1 polymer ?
#
loop_
_entity_poly.entity_id
_entity_poly.type
_entity_poly.pdbx_seq_one_letter_code
_entity_poly.pdbx_strand_id
1 'polypeptide(L)'
;MSYVFENGQLNIYSDIELLVIVKGKTKKVERELLYKKLRELEASLAQNNKFFHLDVSIVNLRHIKNLPPKFQFWETKNSGITSGEDLRRYLPEKVDFRYLNESSLNRLHSIILYFPGRFLVNKFSKEDETDFRYILARSVLDIPTWLLPYTGHLICGFKNRIDFIHENKEDLDFISWLPSWFLDFLDECWQGKMKLRFEEDFLTMYDKVLVCFTQATKYVLSRLKLTTGYEDVEIKIVKYSPRILHEFLPRRKVFELILLGKNWKSISVKDACKWFILNKKGLIAAFLFSMNYALLSHLKGQGIQKDYLRQAEYYLRQLDFRIKNIEGDNFSEKWLYLRKKYIDFLAFFYRWFALKKDYLDSVIEENE
;
A
#
# COMPACT_ATOMS: atom_id res chain seq x y z
N MET A 1 -3.88 17.50 -8.47
CA MET A 1 -4.48 17.50 -7.12
C MET A 1 -5.97 17.26 -7.29
N SER A 2 -6.57 16.35 -6.52
CA SER A 2 -8.02 16.14 -6.50
C SER A 2 -8.62 16.89 -5.31
N TYR A 3 -9.65 17.68 -5.59
CA TYR A 3 -10.43 18.43 -4.62
C TYR A 3 -11.85 18.64 -5.15
N VAL A 4 -12.82 18.83 -4.25
CA VAL A 4 -14.20 19.17 -4.57
C VAL A 4 -14.60 20.39 -3.73
N PHE A 5 -15.39 21.29 -4.32
CA PHE A 5 -16.05 22.36 -3.59
C PHE A 5 -17.51 21.97 -3.33
N GLU A 6 -17.87 21.76 -2.08
CA GLU A 6 -19.22 21.40 -1.65
C GLU A 6 -19.67 22.34 -0.54
N ASN A 7 -20.88 22.89 -0.65
CA ASN A 7 -21.48 23.79 0.35
C ASN A 7 -20.57 24.98 0.76
N GLY A 8 -19.77 25.50 -0.18
CA GLY A 8 -18.83 26.60 0.09
C GLY A 8 -17.54 26.19 0.80
N GLN A 9 -17.32 24.89 1.02
CA GLN A 9 -16.11 24.33 1.64
C GLN A 9 -15.24 23.61 0.61
N LEU A 10 -13.93 23.70 0.78
CA LEU A 10 -12.93 22.98 -0.01
C LEU A 10 -12.63 21.63 0.65
N ASN A 11 -12.98 20.54 -0.02
CA ASN A 11 -12.62 19.18 0.39
C ASN A 11 -11.46 18.69 -0.48
N ILE A 12 -10.26 18.58 0.09
CA ILE A 12 -9.07 18.07 -0.62
C ILE A 12 -9.03 16.55 -0.46
N TYR A 13 -8.80 15.80 -1.54
CA TYR A 13 -8.75 14.32 -1.53
C TYR A 13 -7.38 13.73 -1.80
N SER A 14 -6.47 14.51 -2.39
CA SER A 14 -5.10 14.05 -2.63
C SER A 14 -4.20 14.47 -1.48
N ASP A 15 -3.44 13.51 -0.95
CA ASP A 15 -2.39 13.78 0.02
C ASP A 15 -1.40 14.83 -0.51
N ILE A 16 -0.83 15.59 0.42
CA ILE A 16 0.27 16.50 0.15
C ILE A 16 1.52 15.96 0.81
N GLU A 17 2.47 15.58 -0.02
CA GLU A 17 3.76 15.06 0.43
C GLU A 17 4.80 16.19 0.44
N LEU A 18 5.38 16.47 1.61
CA LEU A 18 6.37 17.51 1.83
C LEU A 18 7.74 16.91 2.16
N LEU A 19 8.76 17.26 1.37
CA LEU A 19 10.16 16.98 1.68
C LEU A 19 10.83 18.23 2.25
N VAL A 20 11.06 18.25 3.56
CA VAL A 20 11.66 19.38 4.27
C VAL A 20 13.14 19.12 4.50
N ILE A 21 14.00 19.97 3.93
CA ILE A 21 15.46 19.84 4.04
C ILE A 21 16.00 20.85 5.07
N VAL A 22 16.71 20.36 6.07
CA VAL A 22 17.26 21.18 7.18
C VAL A 22 18.79 21.10 7.24
N LYS A 23 19.47 22.20 7.57
CA LYS A 23 20.94 22.22 7.72
C LYS A 23 21.42 21.44 8.95
N GLY A 24 20.69 21.52 10.06
CA GLY A 24 21.06 20.95 11.36
C GLY A 24 20.26 19.70 11.75
N LYS A 25 20.53 19.19 12.96
CA LYS A 25 19.67 18.18 13.59
C LYS A 25 18.40 18.87 14.09
N THR A 26 17.23 18.34 13.75
CA THR A 26 15.96 18.77 14.35
C THR A 26 15.83 18.12 15.74
N LYS A 27 15.58 18.92 16.78
CA LYS A 27 15.33 18.42 18.13
C LYS A 27 13.99 17.67 18.17
N LYS A 28 13.86 16.72 19.10
CA LYS A 28 12.61 15.94 19.27
C LYS A 28 11.40 16.88 19.49
N VAL A 29 11.56 17.89 20.35
CA VAL A 29 10.52 18.88 20.67
C VAL A 29 10.07 19.67 19.43
N GLU A 30 11.01 20.10 18.58
CA GLU A 30 10.70 20.82 17.33
C GLU A 30 9.90 19.94 16.37
N ARG A 31 10.27 18.65 16.27
CA ARG A 31 9.51 17.68 15.45
C ARG A 31 8.10 17.47 15.98
N GLU A 32 7.96 17.30 17.29
CA GLU A 32 6.66 17.11 17.94
C GLU A 32 5.76 18.33 17.73
N LEU A 33 6.31 19.55 17.85
CA LEU A 33 5.58 20.78 17.58
C LEU A 33 5.15 20.88 16.11
N LEU A 34 6.04 20.54 15.17
CA LEU A 34 5.69 20.52 13.74
C LEU A 34 4.57 19.52 13.46
N TYR A 35 4.68 18.28 13.93
CA TYR A 35 3.63 17.27 13.72
C TYR A 35 2.31 17.66 14.38
N LYS A 36 2.34 18.34 15.53
CA LYS A 36 1.12 18.89 16.14
C LYS A 36 0.46 19.92 15.22
N LYS A 37 1.22 20.90 14.72
CA LYS A 37 0.71 21.92 13.80
C LYS A 37 0.22 21.34 12.47
N LEU A 38 0.88 20.31 11.95
CA LEU A 38 0.45 19.61 10.74
C LEU A 38 -0.89 18.90 10.96
N ARG A 39 -1.11 18.27 12.12
CA ARG A 39 -2.42 17.68 12.45
C ARG A 39 -3.52 18.73 12.59
N GLU A 40 -3.21 19.87 13.20
CA GLU A 40 -4.16 21.00 13.28
C GLU A 40 -4.52 21.55 11.89
N LEU A 41 -3.54 21.62 10.99
CA LEU A 41 -3.75 22.03 9.59
C LEU A 41 -4.50 20.97 8.78
N GLU A 42 -4.19 19.69 8.96
CA GLU A 42 -4.89 18.59 8.32
C GLU A 42 -6.38 18.59 8.73
N ALA A 43 -6.66 18.71 10.02
CA ALA A 43 -8.02 18.82 10.54
C ALA A 43 -8.79 20.04 10.02
N SER A 44 -8.10 21.16 9.75
CA SER A 44 -8.75 22.36 9.20
C SER A 44 -9.00 22.28 7.69
N LEU A 45 -8.17 21.54 6.95
CA LEU A 45 -8.26 21.35 5.50
C LEU A 45 -9.13 20.16 5.08
N ALA A 46 -9.30 19.17 5.96
CA ALA A 46 -10.03 17.93 5.68
C ALA A 46 -11.15 17.69 6.68
N GLN A 47 -11.99 18.71 6.90
CA GLN A 47 -13.07 18.65 7.90
C GLN A 47 -14.00 17.43 7.72
N ASN A 48 -14.12 16.91 6.49
CA ASN A 48 -14.97 15.75 6.17
C ASN A 48 -14.24 14.67 5.35
N ASN A 49 -12.90 14.65 5.29
CA ASN A 49 -12.19 13.69 4.44
C ASN A 49 -11.11 12.90 5.17
N LYS A 50 -11.41 11.61 5.43
CA LYS A 50 -10.50 10.67 6.09
C LYS A 50 -9.31 10.21 5.25
N PHE A 51 -9.27 10.57 3.95
CA PHE A 51 -8.23 10.14 3.01
C PHE A 51 -7.17 11.19 2.71
N PHE A 52 -7.33 12.39 3.26
CA PHE A 52 -6.36 13.46 3.08
C PHE A 52 -5.36 13.45 4.22
N HIS A 53 -4.09 13.34 3.85
CA HIS A 53 -2.99 13.47 4.80
C HIS A 53 -1.91 14.46 4.34
N LEU A 54 -1.31 15.12 5.33
CA LEU A 54 -0.10 15.90 5.18
C LEU A 54 1.11 15.05 5.61
N ASP A 55 1.74 14.41 4.65
CA ASP A 55 2.92 13.58 4.90
C ASP A 55 4.21 14.39 4.80
N VAL A 56 4.98 14.45 5.90
CA VAL A 56 6.21 15.25 5.96
C VAL A 56 7.43 14.39 6.22
N SER A 57 8.40 14.46 5.30
CA SER A 57 9.72 13.85 5.42
C SER A 57 10.76 14.92 5.73
N ILE A 58 11.35 14.88 6.93
CA ILE A 58 12.41 15.81 7.33
C ILE A 58 13.79 15.17 7.11
N VAL A 59 14.60 15.77 6.24
CA VAL A 59 15.92 15.27 5.84
C VAL A 59 17.00 16.29 6.17
N ASN A 60 18.11 15.85 6.76
CA ASN A 60 19.27 16.71 6.92
C ASN A 60 19.97 16.89 5.57
N LEU A 61 20.39 18.12 5.25
CA LEU A 61 21.07 18.47 4.00
C LEU A 61 22.29 17.57 3.73
N ARG A 62 23.03 17.13 4.76
CA ARG A 62 24.18 16.24 4.61
C ARG A 62 23.80 14.83 4.16
N HIS A 63 22.54 14.43 4.31
CA HIS A 63 22.05 13.10 3.99
C HIS A 63 21.19 13.04 2.73
N ILE A 64 20.88 14.17 2.08
CA ILE A 64 20.01 14.20 0.90
C ILE A 64 20.51 13.30 -0.23
N LYS A 65 21.83 13.29 -0.47
CA LYS A 65 22.49 12.44 -1.48
C LYS A 65 22.43 10.94 -1.15
N ASN A 66 22.16 10.62 0.12
CA ASN A 66 22.09 9.24 0.63
C ASN A 66 20.65 8.77 0.84
N LEU A 67 19.67 9.52 0.33
CA LEU A 67 18.29 9.06 0.33
C LEU A 67 18.15 7.77 -0.47
N PRO A 68 17.31 6.83 -0.02
CA PRO A 68 17.10 5.59 -0.76
C PRO A 68 16.54 5.91 -2.15
N PRO A 69 16.88 5.14 -3.19
CA PRO A 69 16.43 5.36 -4.57
C PRO A 69 14.95 4.97 -4.76
N LYS A 70 14.04 5.61 -4.02
CA LYS A 70 12.59 5.41 -4.13
C LYS A 70 12.02 6.22 -5.28
N PHE A 71 10.99 5.68 -5.95
CA PHE A 71 10.28 6.38 -7.03
C PHE A 71 9.82 7.78 -6.61
N GLN A 72 9.28 7.94 -5.40
CA GLN A 72 8.84 9.23 -4.85
C GLN A 72 9.93 10.32 -4.88
N PHE A 73 11.19 9.99 -4.56
CA PHE A 73 12.26 10.99 -4.61
C PHE A 73 12.70 11.31 -6.04
N TRP A 74 12.66 10.33 -6.94
CA TRP A 74 12.84 10.57 -8.36
C TRP A 74 11.72 11.48 -8.89
N GLU A 75 10.47 11.25 -8.52
CA GLU A 75 9.35 12.10 -8.94
C GLU A 75 9.47 13.52 -8.36
N THR A 76 9.82 13.64 -7.08
CA THR A 76 10.09 14.95 -6.43
C THR A 76 11.20 15.71 -7.14
N LYS A 77 12.24 15.02 -7.62
CA LYS A 77 13.33 15.63 -8.39
C LYS A 77 12.85 16.24 -9.71
N ASN A 78 11.95 15.55 -10.41
CA ASN A 78 11.57 15.89 -11.77
C ASN A 78 10.33 16.81 -11.85
N SER A 79 9.41 16.72 -10.89
CA SER A 79 8.15 17.49 -10.90
C SER A 79 7.81 18.18 -9.58
N GLY A 80 8.65 18.06 -8.55
CA GLY A 80 8.39 18.68 -7.25
C GLY A 80 8.42 20.21 -7.32
N ILE A 81 7.49 20.86 -6.61
CA ILE A 81 7.43 22.31 -6.46
C ILE A 81 8.35 22.71 -5.30
N THR A 82 9.24 23.66 -5.54
CA THR A 82 10.24 24.11 -4.56
C THR A 82 9.84 25.41 -3.89
N SER A 83 10.01 25.47 -2.57
CA SER A 83 9.99 26.72 -1.80
C SER A 83 11.35 26.92 -1.14
N GLY A 84 12.00 28.06 -1.38
CA GLY A 84 13.39 28.32 -0.97
C GLY A 84 14.43 27.88 -2.00
N GLU A 85 15.60 27.43 -1.53
CA GLU A 85 16.70 26.94 -2.39
C GLU A 85 16.30 25.65 -3.11
N ASP A 86 16.52 25.57 -4.43
CA ASP A 86 16.28 24.34 -5.19
C ASP A 86 17.40 23.31 -4.96
N LEU A 87 17.06 22.27 -4.21
CA LEU A 87 17.97 21.17 -3.85
C LEU A 87 17.65 19.88 -4.62
N ARG A 88 16.74 19.90 -5.61
CA ARG A 88 16.30 18.71 -6.35
C ARG A 88 17.44 18.00 -7.05
N ARG A 89 18.46 18.73 -7.52
CA ARG A 89 19.68 18.16 -8.13
C ARG A 89 20.40 17.12 -7.25
N TYR A 90 20.20 17.16 -5.93
CA TYR A 90 20.83 16.23 -5.00
C TYR A 90 19.98 14.99 -4.68
N LEU A 91 18.74 14.93 -5.18
CA LEU A 91 17.87 13.78 -5.02
C LEU A 91 18.32 12.62 -5.94
N PRO A 92 18.04 11.37 -5.54
CA PRO A 92 18.35 10.19 -6.34
C PRO A 92 17.79 10.26 -7.77
N GLU A 93 18.59 9.83 -8.73
CA GLU A 93 18.19 9.76 -10.15
C GLU A 93 17.74 8.36 -10.56
N LYS A 94 18.26 7.34 -9.89
CA LYS A 94 17.87 5.94 -10.13
C LYS A 94 16.74 5.55 -9.19
N VAL A 95 15.88 4.65 -9.67
CA VAL A 95 14.83 4.00 -8.88
C VAL A 95 15.23 2.55 -8.66
N ASP A 96 15.21 2.07 -7.42
CA ASP A 96 15.32 0.64 -7.12
C ASP A 96 13.94 0.01 -7.20
N PHE A 97 13.79 -0.94 -8.12
CA PHE A 97 12.51 -1.56 -8.43
C PHE A 97 11.97 -2.38 -7.25
N ARG A 98 12.81 -2.81 -6.30
CA ARG A 98 12.33 -3.51 -5.11
C ARG A 98 11.56 -2.57 -4.18
N TYR A 99 11.95 -1.30 -4.08
CA TYR A 99 11.15 -0.30 -3.34
C TYR A 99 9.86 0.03 -4.08
N LEU A 100 9.91 0.09 -5.41
CA LEU A 100 8.72 0.30 -6.23
C LEU A 100 7.72 -0.85 -6.06
N ASN A 101 8.17 -2.09 -6.22
CA ASN A 101 7.36 -3.30 -6.03
C ASN A 101 6.72 -3.34 -4.63
N GLU A 102 7.49 -3.01 -3.59
CA GLU A 102 6.97 -2.94 -2.22
C GLU A 102 5.88 -1.87 -2.09
N SER A 103 6.11 -0.68 -2.65
CA SER A 103 5.13 0.42 -2.61
C SER A 103 3.84 0.07 -3.35
N SER A 104 3.94 -0.54 -4.53
CA SER A 104 2.78 -0.94 -5.33
C SER A 104 1.98 -2.04 -4.63
N LEU A 105 2.64 -3.09 -4.11
CA LEU A 105 1.96 -4.15 -3.38
C LEU A 105 1.32 -3.67 -2.06
N ASN A 106 1.89 -2.65 -1.42
CA ASN A 106 1.29 -2.04 -0.23
C ASN A 106 -0.06 -1.36 -0.52
N ARG A 107 -0.45 -1.14 -1.79
CA ARG A 107 -1.82 -0.67 -2.10
C ARG A 107 -2.89 -1.69 -1.72
N LEU A 108 -2.58 -2.99 -1.76
CA LEU A 108 -3.46 -4.03 -1.25
C LEU A 108 -3.69 -3.92 0.26
N HIS A 109 -2.71 -3.39 1.01
CA HIS A 109 -2.88 -3.07 2.43
C HIS A 109 -3.85 -1.90 2.62
N SER A 110 -3.74 -0.83 1.81
CA SER A 110 -4.69 0.29 1.86
C SER A 110 -6.13 -0.18 1.65
N ILE A 111 -6.37 -1.09 0.69
CA ILE A 111 -7.70 -1.65 0.45
C ILE A 111 -8.25 -2.34 1.70
N ILE A 112 -7.47 -3.20 2.36
CA ILE A 112 -7.91 -3.91 3.58
C ILE A 112 -8.10 -2.95 4.76
N LEU A 113 -7.16 -2.01 4.94
CA LEU A 113 -7.16 -1.07 6.06
C LEU A 113 -8.41 -0.19 6.05
N TYR A 114 -8.77 0.34 4.88
CA TYR A 114 -9.89 1.26 4.73
C TYR A 114 -11.18 0.57 4.25
N PHE A 115 -11.21 -0.76 4.18
CA PHE A 115 -12.45 -1.48 3.87
C PHE A 115 -13.48 -1.27 4.99
N PRO A 116 -14.69 -0.78 4.70
CA PRO A 116 -15.71 -0.60 5.73
C PRO A 116 -16.29 -1.97 6.12
N GLY A 117 -16.04 -2.44 7.33
CA GLY A 117 -16.57 -3.68 7.91
C GLY A 117 -18.10 -3.80 7.82
N ARG A 118 -18.84 -2.69 7.84
CA ARG A 118 -20.28 -2.63 7.56
C ARG A 118 -20.70 -3.24 6.19
N PHE A 119 -19.79 -3.36 5.22
CA PHE A 119 -20.03 -4.09 3.96
C PHE A 119 -20.22 -5.59 4.20
N LEU A 120 -19.55 -6.17 5.20
CA LEU A 120 -19.66 -7.60 5.54
C LEU A 120 -21.04 -7.99 6.07
N VAL A 121 -21.85 -7.01 6.45
CA VAL A 121 -23.21 -7.20 6.98
C VAL A 121 -24.26 -6.47 6.15
N ASN A 122 -23.91 -6.00 4.94
CA ASN A 122 -24.79 -5.26 4.03
C ASN A 122 -25.46 -4.02 4.66
N LYS A 123 -24.74 -3.28 5.53
CA LYS A 123 -25.23 -2.06 6.20
C LYS A 123 -24.40 -0.82 5.84
N PHE A 124 -23.98 -0.70 4.58
CA PHE A 124 -23.17 0.43 4.12
C PHE A 124 -24.02 1.55 3.52
N SER A 125 -23.50 2.78 3.60
CA SER A 125 -24.10 3.96 2.97
C SER A 125 -23.50 4.22 1.58
N LYS A 126 -24.13 5.12 0.81
CA LYS A 126 -23.58 5.58 -0.48
C LYS A 126 -22.23 6.30 -0.33
N GLU A 127 -22.02 6.95 0.80
CA GLU A 127 -20.76 7.61 1.13
C GLU A 127 -19.66 6.56 1.30
N ASP A 128 -19.91 5.51 2.09
CA ASP A 128 -18.95 4.42 2.27
C ASP A 128 -18.56 3.75 0.95
N GLU A 129 -19.53 3.59 0.04
CA GLU A 129 -19.28 3.05 -1.29
C GLU A 129 -18.45 3.98 -2.17
N THR A 130 -18.71 5.29 -2.12
CA THR A 130 -17.94 6.29 -2.87
C THR A 130 -16.50 6.38 -2.36
N ASP A 131 -16.35 6.38 -1.04
CA ASP A 131 -15.08 6.34 -0.33
C ASP A 131 -14.25 5.11 -0.70
N PHE A 132 -14.88 3.93 -0.68
CA PHE A 132 -14.18 2.70 -1.02
C PHE A 132 -13.78 2.65 -2.50
N ARG A 133 -14.66 3.08 -3.41
CA ARG A 133 -14.31 3.22 -4.84
C ARG A 133 -13.16 4.19 -5.07
N TYR A 134 -13.07 5.27 -4.31
CA TYR A 134 -11.93 6.18 -4.35
C TYR A 134 -10.60 5.49 -3.99
N ILE A 135 -10.60 4.65 -2.95
CA ILE A 135 -9.41 3.85 -2.56
C ILE A 135 -9.03 2.86 -3.65
N LEU A 136 -10.00 2.17 -4.25
CA LEU A 136 -9.79 1.23 -5.35
C LEU A 136 -9.18 1.94 -6.56
N ALA A 137 -9.75 3.07 -6.97
CA ALA A 137 -9.25 3.87 -8.07
C ALA A 137 -7.81 4.36 -7.85
N ARG A 138 -7.51 4.89 -6.66
CA ARG A 138 -6.11 5.27 -6.30
C ARG A 138 -5.15 4.09 -6.40
N SER A 139 -5.59 2.89 -6.03
CA SER A 139 -4.75 1.69 -6.06
C SER A 139 -4.43 1.25 -7.49
N VAL A 140 -5.41 1.31 -8.41
CA VAL A 140 -5.22 0.97 -9.83
C VAL A 140 -4.35 2.00 -10.56
N LEU A 141 -4.48 3.28 -10.22
CA LEU A 141 -3.68 4.36 -10.80
C LEU A 141 -2.17 4.22 -10.52
N ASP A 142 -1.78 3.38 -9.55
CA ASP A 142 -0.38 3.03 -9.30
C ASP A 142 0.15 1.84 -10.10
N ILE A 143 -0.72 1.10 -10.81
CA ILE A 143 -0.27 0.04 -11.72
C ILE A 143 0.62 0.62 -12.83
N PRO A 144 0.29 1.74 -13.49
CA PRO A 144 1.22 2.40 -14.40
C PRO A 144 2.54 2.83 -13.73
N THR A 145 2.51 3.31 -12.47
CA THR A 145 3.74 3.65 -11.71
C THR A 145 4.64 2.42 -11.60
N TRP A 146 4.01 1.26 -11.42
CA TRP A 146 4.68 -0.01 -11.23
C TRP A 146 5.26 -0.60 -12.51
N LEU A 147 4.49 -0.59 -13.60
CA LEU A 147 4.79 -1.36 -14.81
C LEU A 147 5.66 -0.62 -15.83
N LEU A 148 5.44 0.69 -16.02
CA LEU A 148 6.22 1.50 -16.97
C LEU A 148 7.75 1.45 -16.73
N PRO A 149 8.26 1.42 -15.48
CA PRO A 149 9.69 1.28 -15.26
C PRO A 149 10.28 -0.02 -15.83
N TYR A 150 9.52 -1.11 -15.88
CA TYR A 150 9.97 -2.39 -16.46
C TYR A 150 10.03 -2.38 -18.00
N THR A 151 9.41 -1.38 -18.63
CA THR A 151 9.55 -1.07 -20.06
C THR A 151 10.53 0.07 -20.33
N GLY A 152 11.21 0.57 -19.29
CA GLY A 152 12.23 1.62 -19.42
C GLY A 152 11.69 3.05 -19.31
N HIS A 153 10.42 3.23 -18.97
CA HIS A 153 9.79 4.55 -18.88
C HIS A 153 9.57 4.98 -17.43
N LEU A 154 10.15 6.13 -17.06
CA LEU A 154 9.87 6.80 -15.79
C LEU A 154 9.12 8.11 -16.10
N ILE A 155 7.87 8.22 -15.66
CA ILE A 155 6.98 9.33 -16.00
C ILE A 155 6.31 9.86 -14.72
N CYS A 156 6.39 11.18 -14.52
CA CYS A 156 5.82 11.85 -13.36
C CYS A 156 4.32 12.07 -13.51
N GLY A 157 3.57 11.82 -12.44
CA GLY A 157 2.14 12.11 -12.34
C GLY A 157 1.25 11.05 -12.99
N PHE A 158 0.07 10.84 -12.39
CA PHE A 158 -0.90 9.83 -12.86
C PHE A 158 -1.38 10.11 -14.29
N LYS A 159 -1.84 11.34 -14.58
CA LYS A 159 -2.40 11.67 -15.90
C LYS A 159 -1.39 11.48 -17.03
N ASN A 160 -0.16 11.96 -16.85
CA ASN A 160 0.88 11.80 -17.86
C ASN A 160 1.22 10.33 -18.12
N ARG A 161 1.18 9.47 -17.09
CA ARG A 161 1.36 8.03 -17.25
C ARG A 161 0.24 7.39 -18.05
N ILE A 162 -1.01 7.80 -17.80
CA ILE A 162 -2.18 7.32 -18.55
C ILE A 162 -2.08 7.74 -20.01
N ASP A 163 -1.79 9.02 -20.27
CA ASP A 163 -1.68 9.57 -21.61
C ASP A 163 -0.58 8.88 -22.41
N PHE A 164 0.58 8.70 -21.79
CA PHE A 164 1.68 7.98 -22.38
C PHE A 164 1.31 6.54 -22.75
N ILE A 165 0.56 5.84 -21.88
CA ILE A 165 0.12 4.47 -22.17
C ILE A 165 -0.81 4.44 -23.38
N HIS A 166 -1.78 5.35 -23.46
CA HIS A 166 -2.69 5.42 -24.61
C HIS A 166 -1.95 5.68 -25.92
N GLU A 167 -1.01 6.63 -25.90
CA GLU A 167 -0.21 7.01 -27.07
C GLU A 167 0.77 5.92 -27.53
N ASN A 168 1.26 5.08 -26.61
CA ASN A 168 2.35 4.13 -26.88
C ASN A 168 1.95 2.67 -26.60
N LYS A 169 0.65 2.35 -26.55
CA LYS A 169 0.16 1.03 -26.11
C LYS A 169 0.73 -0.15 -26.91
N GLU A 170 1.05 0.06 -28.18
CA GLU A 170 1.59 -0.97 -29.08
C GLU A 170 3.04 -1.34 -28.73
N ASP A 171 3.79 -0.40 -28.13
CA ASP A 171 5.20 -0.59 -27.74
C ASP A 171 5.35 -1.12 -26.29
N LEU A 172 4.25 -1.18 -25.53
CA LEU A 172 4.25 -1.55 -24.12
C LEU A 172 3.86 -3.02 -23.94
N ASP A 173 4.87 -3.89 -23.79
CA ASP A 173 4.68 -5.34 -23.68
C ASP A 173 3.77 -5.78 -22.51
N PHE A 174 3.70 -5.02 -21.42
CA PHE A 174 2.80 -5.33 -20.31
C PHE A 174 1.31 -5.20 -20.67
N ILE A 175 0.96 -4.46 -21.73
CA ILE A 175 -0.44 -4.29 -22.13
C ILE A 175 -1.07 -5.63 -22.50
N SER A 176 -0.31 -6.53 -23.14
CA SER A 176 -0.80 -7.86 -23.49
C SER A 176 -1.02 -8.79 -22.29
N TRP A 177 -0.51 -8.42 -21.10
CA TRP A 177 -0.71 -9.15 -19.85
C TRP A 177 -1.97 -8.68 -19.12
N LEU A 178 -2.45 -7.49 -19.43
CA LEU A 178 -3.60 -6.89 -18.79
C LEU A 178 -4.88 -7.21 -19.59
N PRO A 179 -6.05 -7.26 -18.93
CA PRO A 179 -7.31 -7.46 -19.62
C PRO A 179 -7.60 -6.35 -20.63
N SER A 180 -8.36 -6.65 -21.68
CA SER A 180 -8.69 -5.68 -22.73
C SER A 180 -9.41 -4.43 -22.23
N TRP A 181 -10.15 -4.53 -21.12
CA TRP A 181 -10.83 -3.42 -20.46
C TRP A 181 -9.93 -2.54 -19.59
N PHE A 182 -8.64 -2.87 -19.46
CA PHE A 182 -7.74 -2.21 -18.50
C PHE A 182 -7.61 -0.70 -18.75
N LEU A 183 -7.46 -0.27 -20.00
CA LEU A 183 -7.27 1.15 -20.33
C LEU A 183 -8.51 1.97 -20.02
N ASP A 184 -9.69 1.48 -20.43
CA ASP A 184 -10.97 2.14 -20.12
C ASP A 184 -11.18 2.23 -18.60
N PHE A 185 -10.86 1.15 -17.88
CA PHE A 185 -10.95 1.14 -16.42
C PHE A 185 -9.96 2.09 -15.75
N LEU A 186 -8.76 2.27 -16.32
CA LEU A 186 -7.78 3.23 -15.84
C LEU A 186 -8.28 4.68 -16.01
N ASP A 187 -8.93 4.97 -17.14
CA ASP A 187 -9.57 6.28 -17.40
C ASP A 187 -10.74 6.54 -16.44
N GLU A 188 -11.60 5.54 -16.22
CA GLU A 188 -12.66 5.60 -15.21
C GLU A 188 -12.08 5.89 -13.82
N CYS A 189 -11.05 5.15 -13.40
CA CYS A 189 -10.37 5.37 -12.12
C CYS A 189 -9.78 6.78 -12.02
N TRP A 190 -9.24 7.33 -13.10
CA TRP A 190 -8.78 8.72 -13.12
C TRP A 190 -9.92 9.72 -12.95
N GLN A 191 -11.04 9.55 -13.67
CA GLN A 191 -12.22 10.40 -13.50
C GLN A 191 -12.79 10.29 -12.09
N GLY A 192 -12.93 9.07 -11.58
CA GLY A 192 -13.36 8.79 -10.22
C GLY A 192 -12.46 9.43 -9.17
N LYS A 193 -11.14 9.37 -9.34
CA LYS A 193 -10.21 10.07 -8.45
C LYS A 193 -10.41 11.59 -8.50
N MET A 194 -10.68 12.16 -9.68
CA MET A 194 -10.75 13.61 -9.86
C MET A 194 -12.12 14.22 -9.54
N LYS A 195 -13.20 13.44 -9.67
CA LYS A 195 -14.59 13.93 -9.61
C LYS A 195 -15.49 13.13 -8.66
N LEU A 196 -14.98 12.04 -8.06
CA LEU A 196 -15.75 11.10 -7.23
C LEU A 196 -16.96 10.50 -7.96
N ARG A 197 -16.84 10.32 -9.27
CA ARG A 197 -17.86 9.70 -10.13
C ARG A 197 -17.30 8.44 -10.72
N PHE A 198 -17.98 7.33 -10.47
CA PHE A 198 -17.62 6.00 -10.94
C PHE A 198 -18.82 5.46 -11.73
N GLU A 199 -18.54 4.82 -12.85
CA GLU A 199 -19.56 4.21 -13.69
C GLU A 199 -19.92 2.83 -13.16
N GLU A 200 -18.92 2.11 -12.66
CA GLU A 200 -19.08 0.78 -12.10
C GLU A 200 -19.46 0.79 -10.62
N ASP A 201 -20.17 -0.26 -10.22
CA ASP A 201 -20.40 -0.57 -8.81
C ASP A 201 -19.10 -0.99 -8.13
N PHE A 202 -19.02 -0.84 -6.81
CA PHE A 202 -17.78 -1.09 -6.07
C PHE A 202 -17.31 -2.54 -6.19
N LEU A 203 -18.21 -3.53 -6.33
CA LEU A 203 -17.85 -4.94 -6.35
C LEU A 203 -17.18 -5.31 -7.69
N THR A 204 -17.72 -4.78 -8.79
CA THR A 204 -17.10 -4.89 -10.12
C THR A 204 -15.75 -4.20 -10.15
N MET A 205 -15.64 -2.97 -9.64
CA MET A 205 -14.35 -2.28 -9.54
C MET A 205 -13.34 -3.07 -8.71
N TYR A 206 -13.77 -3.63 -7.58
CA TYR A 206 -12.88 -4.37 -6.68
C TYR A 206 -12.33 -5.63 -7.34
N ASP A 207 -13.17 -6.37 -8.07
CA ASP A 207 -12.74 -7.52 -8.88
C ASP A 207 -11.67 -7.11 -9.90
N LYS A 208 -11.95 -6.06 -10.68
CA LYS A 208 -10.99 -5.54 -11.66
C LYS A 208 -9.66 -5.12 -11.03
N VAL A 209 -9.69 -4.47 -9.87
CA VAL A 209 -8.48 -4.09 -9.12
C VAL A 209 -7.64 -5.34 -8.83
N LEU A 210 -8.24 -6.40 -8.27
CA LEU A 210 -7.49 -7.61 -7.94
C LEU A 210 -6.93 -8.31 -9.18
N VAL A 211 -7.70 -8.38 -10.26
CA VAL A 211 -7.22 -8.88 -11.55
C VAL A 211 -6.01 -8.09 -12.04
N CYS A 212 -6.06 -6.76 -11.98
CA CYS A 212 -4.94 -5.90 -12.38
C CYS A 212 -3.68 -6.16 -11.54
N PHE A 213 -3.81 -6.23 -10.20
CA PHE A 213 -2.67 -6.51 -9.32
C PHE A 213 -2.08 -7.91 -9.56
N THR A 214 -2.92 -8.91 -9.79
CA THR A 214 -2.48 -10.27 -10.10
C THR A 214 -1.74 -10.31 -11.43
N GLN A 215 -2.25 -9.67 -12.49
CA GLN A 215 -1.58 -9.64 -13.79
C GLN A 215 -0.29 -8.81 -13.78
N ALA A 216 -0.32 -7.64 -13.14
CA ALA A 216 0.88 -6.81 -12.94
C ALA A 216 1.98 -7.60 -12.22
N THR A 217 1.63 -8.35 -11.17
CA THR A 217 2.59 -9.20 -10.46
C THR A 217 3.15 -10.30 -11.36
N LYS A 218 2.29 -11.01 -12.12
CA LYS A 218 2.71 -12.06 -13.06
C LYS A 218 3.67 -11.51 -14.11
N TYR A 219 3.37 -10.34 -14.66
CA TYR A 219 4.23 -9.63 -15.59
C TYR A 219 5.59 -9.29 -14.94
N VAL A 220 5.63 -8.70 -13.74
CA VAL A 220 6.89 -8.39 -13.04
C VAL A 220 7.74 -9.64 -12.80
N LEU A 221 7.12 -10.73 -12.35
CA LEU A 221 7.81 -12.02 -12.18
C LEU A 221 8.36 -12.54 -13.51
N SER A 222 7.60 -12.40 -14.60
CA SER A 222 8.01 -12.79 -15.95
C SER A 222 9.20 -11.98 -16.47
N ARG A 223 9.14 -10.64 -16.33
CA ARG A 223 10.23 -9.72 -16.69
C ARG A 223 11.53 -10.02 -15.97
N LEU A 224 11.44 -10.51 -14.74
CA LEU A 224 12.59 -10.93 -13.94
C LEU A 224 13.00 -12.39 -14.18
N LYS A 225 12.37 -13.08 -15.14
CA LYS A 225 12.60 -14.49 -15.50
C LYS A 225 12.40 -15.43 -14.30
N LEU A 226 11.40 -15.14 -13.47
CA LEU A 226 11.04 -15.89 -12.25
C LEU A 226 9.78 -16.73 -12.43
N THR A 227 9.23 -16.82 -13.64
CA THR A 227 8.06 -17.65 -13.93
C THR A 227 8.47 -19.09 -14.19
N THR A 228 8.20 -19.97 -13.23
CA THR A 228 8.16 -21.42 -13.45
C THR A 228 6.82 -21.97 -12.93
N GLY A 229 6.13 -22.75 -13.77
CA GLY A 229 4.96 -23.54 -13.38
C GLY A 229 3.63 -22.80 -13.17
N TYR A 230 2.61 -23.60 -12.82
CA TYR A 230 1.21 -23.20 -12.63
C TYR A 230 0.90 -22.73 -11.20
N GLU A 231 1.91 -22.44 -10.37
CA GLU A 231 1.70 -21.97 -8.99
C GLU A 231 0.94 -20.64 -8.94
N ASP A 232 0.11 -20.47 -7.91
CA ASP A 232 -0.59 -19.22 -7.60
C ASP A 232 0.38 -18.06 -7.31
N VAL A 233 -0.12 -16.83 -7.49
CA VAL A 233 0.71 -15.62 -7.38
C VAL A 233 1.29 -15.45 -5.98
N GLU A 234 0.52 -15.76 -4.95
CA GLU A 234 0.89 -15.68 -3.53
C GLU A 234 2.11 -16.55 -3.24
N ILE A 235 2.11 -17.80 -3.72
CA ILE A 235 3.20 -18.76 -3.54
C ILE A 235 4.46 -18.25 -4.25
N LYS A 236 4.31 -17.80 -5.50
CA LYS A 236 5.41 -17.25 -6.29
C LYS A 236 6.02 -16.01 -5.64
N ILE A 237 5.20 -15.09 -5.13
CA ILE A 237 5.70 -13.90 -4.43
C ILE A 237 6.54 -14.29 -3.22
N VAL A 238 6.07 -15.22 -2.37
CA VAL A 238 6.84 -15.65 -1.18
C VAL A 238 8.18 -16.28 -1.56
N LYS A 239 8.15 -17.17 -2.56
CA LYS A 239 9.32 -17.89 -3.07
C LYS A 239 10.37 -16.95 -3.66
N TYR A 240 9.94 -15.95 -4.42
CA TYR A 240 10.83 -15.05 -5.16
C TYR A 240 11.04 -13.69 -4.49
N SER A 241 10.46 -13.46 -3.31
CA SER A 241 10.51 -12.16 -2.63
C SER A 241 11.91 -11.57 -2.44
N PRO A 242 13.00 -12.33 -2.18
CA PRO A 242 14.33 -11.72 -2.03
C PRO A 242 14.84 -11.05 -3.30
N ARG A 243 14.32 -11.47 -4.47
CA ARG A 243 14.66 -10.88 -5.78
C ARG A 243 13.78 -9.69 -6.12
N ILE A 244 12.53 -9.69 -5.68
CA ILE A 244 11.54 -8.66 -6.06
C ILE A 244 11.27 -7.62 -4.96
N LEU A 245 11.64 -7.86 -3.71
CA LEU A 245 11.37 -7.00 -2.54
C LEU A 245 12.62 -6.81 -1.68
N HIS A 246 12.63 -5.73 -0.88
CA HIS A 246 13.70 -5.47 0.10
C HIS A 246 13.51 -6.27 1.39
N GLU A 247 13.82 -7.57 1.32
CA GLU A 247 13.78 -8.48 2.47
C GLU A 247 14.88 -8.18 3.49
N PHE A 248 16.12 -8.00 3.02
CA PHE A 248 17.27 -7.78 3.88
C PHE A 248 17.62 -6.29 4.00
N LEU A 249 17.36 -5.73 5.18
CA LEU A 249 17.90 -4.43 5.59
C LEU A 249 18.63 -4.62 6.92
N PRO A 250 19.94 -4.35 7.02
CA PRO A 250 20.71 -4.63 8.24
C PRO A 250 20.09 -4.05 9.51
N ARG A 251 19.64 -2.79 9.45
CA ARG A 251 18.96 -2.11 10.56
C ARG A 251 17.66 -2.82 10.99
N ARG A 252 16.92 -3.38 10.02
CA ARG A 252 15.70 -4.16 10.30
C ARG A 252 16.05 -5.49 10.96
N LYS A 253 17.09 -6.18 10.50
CA LYS A 253 17.55 -7.44 11.10
C LYS A 253 18.03 -7.28 12.55
N VAL A 254 18.72 -6.18 12.86
CA VAL A 254 19.05 -5.85 14.25
C VAL A 254 17.78 -5.65 15.08
N PHE A 255 16.78 -4.94 14.55
CA PHE A 255 15.50 -4.76 15.24
C PHE A 255 14.74 -6.08 15.42
N GLU A 256 14.74 -6.96 14.42
CA GLU A 256 14.18 -8.32 14.50
C GLU A 256 14.81 -9.13 15.65
N LEU A 257 16.13 -9.07 15.80
CA LEU A 257 16.82 -9.72 16.94
C LEU A 257 16.40 -9.12 18.28
N ILE A 258 16.25 -7.80 18.37
CA ILE A 258 15.76 -7.13 19.59
C ILE A 258 14.34 -7.59 19.92
N LEU A 259 13.46 -7.71 18.91
CA LEU A 259 12.10 -8.19 19.11
C LEU A 259 12.07 -9.65 19.60
N LEU A 260 12.88 -10.52 19.01
CA LEU A 260 13.03 -11.90 19.47
C LEU A 260 13.56 -11.95 20.91
N GLY A 261 14.58 -11.17 21.23
CA GLY A 261 15.13 -11.08 22.58
C GLY A 261 14.10 -10.61 23.61
N LYS A 262 13.26 -9.63 23.27
CA LYS A 262 12.15 -9.17 24.14
C LYS A 262 11.06 -10.23 24.34
N ASN A 263 10.93 -11.17 23.41
CA ASN A 263 9.88 -12.19 23.40
C ASN A 263 10.43 -13.61 23.60
N TRP A 264 11.65 -13.77 24.11
CA TRP A 264 12.31 -15.08 24.18
C TRP A 264 11.54 -16.13 24.99
N LYS A 265 10.70 -15.70 25.96
CA LYS A 265 9.86 -16.60 26.76
C LYS A 265 8.63 -17.13 26.01
N SER A 266 8.20 -16.46 24.94
CA SER A 266 6.98 -16.80 24.20
C SER A 266 7.25 -17.56 22.90
N ILE A 267 8.51 -17.77 22.52
CA ILE A 267 8.92 -18.44 21.29
C ILE A 267 10.02 -19.46 21.55
N SER A 268 9.94 -20.63 20.91
CA SER A 268 11.02 -21.61 20.97
C SER A 268 12.25 -21.12 20.19
N VAL A 269 13.45 -21.57 20.56
CA VAL A 269 14.69 -21.23 19.81
C VAL A 269 14.56 -21.62 18.33
N LYS A 270 13.99 -22.80 18.06
CA LYS A 270 13.75 -23.31 16.69
C LYS A 270 12.85 -22.37 15.90
N ASP A 271 11.75 -21.92 16.50
CA ASP A 271 10.80 -21.03 15.83
C ASP A 271 11.34 -19.61 15.69
N ALA A 272 12.14 -19.14 16.65
CA ALA A 272 12.85 -17.86 16.56
C ALA A 272 13.84 -17.85 15.39
N CYS A 273 14.63 -18.91 15.23
CA CYS A 273 15.55 -19.07 14.10
C CYS A 273 14.79 -19.10 12.78
N LYS A 274 13.72 -19.90 12.68
CA LYS A 274 12.85 -19.94 11.50
C LYS A 274 12.28 -18.57 11.18
N TRP A 275 11.69 -17.90 12.17
CA TRP A 275 11.10 -16.59 12.02
C TRP A 275 12.12 -15.55 11.53
N PHE A 276 13.34 -15.56 12.06
CA PHE A 276 14.39 -14.63 11.67
C PHE A 276 14.76 -14.73 10.18
N ILE A 277 14.81 -15.95 9.62
CA ILE A 277 15.14 -16.19 8.22
C ILE A 277 13.96 -16.01 7.25
N LEU A 278 12.74 -15.82 7.75
CA LEU A 278 11.57 -15.65 6.88
C LEU A 278 11.67 -14.43 5.95
N ASN A 279 11.16 -14.66 4.74
CA ASN A 279 10.86 -13.68 3.71
C ASN A 279 9.60 -12.89 4.07
N LYS A 280 9.71 -12.00 5.05
CA LYS A 280 8.57 -11.32 5.68
C LYS A 280 7.82 -10.43 4.69
N LYS A 281 8.51 -9.79 3.74
CA LYS A 281 7.82 -8.96 2.73
C LYS A 281 7.02 -9.80 1.75
N GLY A 282 7.56 -10.94 1.33
CA GLY A 282 6.84 -11.92 0.52
C GLY A 282 5.59 -12.45 1.23
N LEU A 283 5.73 -12.83 2.50
CA LEU A 283 4.60 -13.29 3.32
C LEU A 283 3.54 -12.21 3.54
N ILE A 284 3.94 -10.95 3.75
CA ILE A 284 3.00 -9.82 3.84
C ILE A 284 2.21 -9.70 2.53
N ALA A 285 2.88 -9.69 1.38
CA ALA A 285 2.20 -9.56 0.10
C ALA A 285 1.24 -10.73 -0.18
N ALA A 286 1.65 -11.97 0.11
CA ALA A 286 0.79 -13.14 0.00
C ALA A 286 -0.42 -13.08 0.94
N PHE A 287 -0.22 -12.67 2.20
CA PHE A 287 -1.32 -12.40 3.12
C PHE A 287 -2.31 -11.38 2.55
N LEU A 288 -1.82 -10.27 2.00
CA LEU A 288 -2.66 -9.22 1.44
C LEU A 288 -3.48 -9.71 0.23
N PHE A 289 -2.89 -10.49 -0.67
CA PHE A 289 -3.62 -11.11 -1.78
C PHE A 289 -4.71 -12.05 -1.26
N SER A 290 -4.36 -13.00 -0.38
CA SER A 290 -5.33 -13.97 0.15
C SER A 290 -6.46 -13.29 0.93
N MET A 291 -6.18 -12.25 1.72
CA MET A 291 -7.21 -11.48 2.45
C MET A 291 -8.18 -10.77 1.50
N ASN A 292 -7.66 -10.15 0.43
CA ASN A 292 -8.50 -9.46 -0.56
C ASN A 292 -9.34 -10.47 -1.36
N TYR A 293 -8.75 -11.58 -1.83
CA TYR A 293 -9.50 -12.61 -2.54
C TYR A 293 -10.54 -13.32 -1.68
N ALA A 294 -10.24 -13.55 -0.39
CA ALA A 294 -11.22 -14.04 0.57
C ALA A 294 -12.42 -13.09 0.65
N LEU A 295 -12.16 -11.78 0.81
CA LEU A 295 -13.19 -10.76 0.92
C LEU A 295 -14.04 -10.68 -0.35
N LEU A 296 -13.42 -10.55 -1.52
CA LEU A 296 -14.12 -10.49 -2.79
C LEU A 296 -14.99 -11.73 -3.03
N SER A 297 -14.44 -12.92 -2.77
CA SER A 297 -15.18 -14.18 -2.91
C SER A 297 -16.39 -14.23 -1.98
N HIS A 298 -16.25 -13.73 -0.74
CA HIS A 298 -17.36 -13.64 0.19
C HIS A 298 -18.45 -12.67 -0.28
N LEU A 299 -18.08 -11.47 -0.73
CA LEU A 299 -19.01 -10.47 -1.23
C LEU A 299 -19.75 -10.94 -2.50
N LYS A 300 -19.10 -11.77 -3.33
CA LYS A 300 -19.71 -12.43 -4.50
C LYS A 300 -20.53 -13.68 -4.15
N GLY A 301 -20.57 -14.11 -2.89
CA GLY A 301 -21.25 -15.35 -2.47
C GLY A 301 -20.61 -16.64 -2.98
N GLN A 302 -19.32 -16.61 -3.34
CA GLN A 302 -18.58 -17.77 -3.86
C GLN A 302 -18.09 -18.67 -2.72
N GLY A 303 -18.09 -19.99 -2.92
CA GLY A 303 -17.72 -20.98 -1.89
C GLY A 303 -16.22 -21.12 -1.59
N ILE A 304 -15.34 -20.40 -2.30
CA ILE A 304 -13.88 -20.49 -2.17
C ILE A 304 -13.29 -19.50 -1.14
N GLN A 305 -14.10 -18.61 -0.58
CA GLN A 305 -13.67 -17.59 0.39
C GLN A 305 -13.01 -18.21 1.63
N LYS A 306 -13.44 -19.40 2.04
CA LYS A 306 -12.87 -20.13 3.20
C LYS A 306 -11.44 -20.56 2.95
N ASP A 307 -11.09 -20.94 1.73
CA ASP A 307 -9.74 -21.42 1.40
C ASP A 307 -8.75 -20.27 1.36
N TYR A 308 -9.11 -19.15 0.73
CA TYR A 308 -8.30 -17.93 0.80
C TYR A 308 -8.14 -17.41 2.22
N LEU A 309 -9.19 -17.45 3.05
CA LEU A 309 -9.08 -17.00 4.44
C LEU A 309 -8.15 -17.90 5.27
N ARG A 310 -8.14 -19.21 5.01
CA ARG A 310 -7.18 -20.15 5.62
C ARG A 310 -5.74 -19.87 5.17
N GLN A 311 -5.53 -19.54 3.90
CA GLN A 311 -4.21 -19.15 3.39
C GLN A 311 -3.73 -17.85 4.04
N ALA A 312 -4.59 -16.84 4.15
CA ALA A 312 -4.28 -15.60 4.85
C ALA A 312 -3.88 -15.87 6.30
N GLU A 313 -4.67 -16.66 7.03
CA GLU A 313 -4.35 -17.09 8.39
C GLU A 313 -2.97 -17.76 8.47
N TYR A 314 -2.68 -18.68 7.54
CA TYR A 314 -1.39 -19.37 7.48
C TYR A 314 -0.21 -18.41 7.32
N TYR A 315 -0.31 -17.45 6.40
CA TYR A 315 0.75 -16.45 6.20
C TYR A 315 0.90 -15.53 7.41
N LEU A 316 -0.21 -15.09 8.03
CA LEU A 316 -0.16 -14.22 9.20
C LEU A 316 0.44 -14.91 10.43
N ARG A 317 0.12 -16.19 10.68
CA ARG A 317 0.73 -16.98 11.77
C ARG A 317 2.24 -17.15 11.60
N GLN A 318 2.74 -17.21 10.36
CA GLN A 318 4.18 -17.21 10.11
C GLN A 318 4.82 -15.85 10.39
N LEU A 319 4.12 -14.76 10.09
CA LEU A 319 4.59 -13.41 10.37
C LEU A 319 4.59 -13.07 11.86
N ASP A 320 3.57 -13.50 12.59
CA ASP A 320 3.39 -13.18 14.00
C ASP A 320 3.23 -14.43 14.86
N PHE A 321 4.35 -14.88 15.43
CA PHE A 321 4.42 -16.03 16.32
C PHE A 321 3.61 -15.87 17.63
N ARG A 322 3.09 -14.67 17.93
CA ARG A 322 2.23 -14.42 19.10
C ARG A 322 0.80 -14.91 18.87
N ILE A 323 0.41 -15.12 17.62
CA ILE A 323 -0.92 -15.58 17.24
C ILE A 323 -1.00 -17.09 17.42
N LYS A 324 -1.64 -17.53 18.50
CA LYS A 324 -1.85 -18.96 18.81
C LYS A 324 -3.19 -19.48 18.30
N ASN A 325 -4.25 -18.74 18.60
CA ASN A 325 -5.62 -19.04 18.22
C ASN A 325 -6.17 -17.90 17.37
N ILE A 326 -7.03 -18.25 16.42
CA ILE A 326 -7.83 -17.28 15.67
C ILE A 326 -9.24 -17.34 16.22
N GLU A 327 -9.82 -16.17 16.48
CA GLU A 327 -11.20 -16.02 16.96
C GLU A 327 -12.14 -15.74 15.77
N GLY A 328 -13.44 -15.95 15.99
CA GLY A 328 -14.51 -15.69 15.03
C GLY A 328 -15.24 -16.97 14.62
N ASP A 329 -16.56 -16.95 14.79
CA ASP A 329 -17.44 -18.10 14.52
C ASP A 329 -17.91 -18.12 13.06
N ASN A 330 -17.89 -16.96 12.40
CA ASN A 330 -18.25 -16.80 11.00
C ASN A 330 -17.14 -16.12 10.18
N PHE A 331 -17.35 -16.04 8.86
CA PHE A 331 -16.37 -15.43 7.95
C PHE A 331 -16.04 -13.99 8.32
N SER A 332 -17.06 -13.17 8.58
CA SER A 332 -16.92 -11.73 8.82
C SER A 332 -16.09 -11.46 10.07
N GLU A 333 -16.43 -12.11 11.19
CA GLU A 333 -15.68 -12.02 12.44
C GLU A 333 -14.23 -12.45 12.27
N LYS A 334 -14.01 -13.59 11.60
CA LYS A 334 -12.66 -14.10 11.37
C LYS A 334 -11.84 -13.19 10.46
N TRP A 335 -12.44 -12.63 9.42
CA TRP A 335 -11.78 -11.69 8.51
C TRP A 335 -11.39 -10.39 9.23
N LEU A 336 -12.32 -9.82 10.02
CA LEU A 336 -12.07 -8.63 10.84
C LEU A 336 -10.97 -8.90 11.89
N TYR A 337 -11.00 -10.05 12.54
CA TYR A 337 -9.96 -10.47 13.47
C TYR A 337 -8.58 -10.55 12.80
N LEU A 338 -8.47 -11.20 11.64
CA LEU A 338 -7.21 -11.29 10.89
C LEU A 338 -6.71 -9.91 10.46
N ARG A 339 -7.61 -9.02 10.02
CA ARG A 339 -7.28 -7.62 9.72
C ARG A 339 -6.68 -6.92 10.93
N LYS A 340 -7.34 -6.99 12.10
CA LYS A 340 -6.84 -6.40 13.35
C LYS A 340 -5.47 -6.96 13.75
N LYS A 341 -5.31 -8.29 13.73
CA LYS A 341 -4.03 -8.94 14.04
C LYS A 341 -2.91 -8.58 13.07
N TYR A 342 -3.23 -8.35 11.82
CA TYR A 342 -2.26 -7.85 10.85
C TYR A 342 -1.79 -6.43 11.20
N ILE A 343 -2.68 -5.52 11.60
CA ILE A 343 -2.29 -4.18 12.08
C ILE A 343 -1.47 -4.26 13.36
N ASP A 344 -1.86 -5.12 14.31
CA ASP A 344 -1.07 -5.38 15.52
C ASP A 344 0.34 -5.89 15.19
N PHE A 345 0.46 -6.75 14.19
CA PHE A 345 1.75 -7.22 13.68
C PHE A 345 2.55 -6.07 13.06
N LEU A 346 1.95 -5.23 12.20
CA LEU A 346 2.64 -4.11 11.59
C LEU A 346 3.14 -3.11 12.64
N ALA A 347 2.33 -2.78 13.64
CA ALA A 347 2.71 -1.91 14.76
C ALA A 347 3.84 -2.52 15.59
N PHE A 348 3.81 -3.84 15.81
CA PHE A 348 4.88 -4.56 16.49
C PHE A 348 6.19 -4.58 15.68
N PHE A 349 6.10 -4.85 14.37
CA PHE A 349 7.24 -5.11 13.51
C PHE A 349 7.87 -3.84 12.93
N TYR A 350 7.10 -2.78 12.73
CA TYR A 350 7.57 -1.50 12.20
C TYR A 350 7.35 -0.38 13.21
N ARG A 351 8.45 0.20 13.70
CA ARG A 351 8.41 1.32 14.65
C ARG A 351 7.55 2.51 14.20
N TRP A 352 7.49 2.78 12.90
CA TRP A 352 6.68 3.89 12.38
C TRP A 352 5.18 3.60 12.43
N PHE A 353 4.76 2.34 12.24
CA PHE A 353 3.39 1.89 12.47
C PHE A 353 3.04 1.95 13.96
N ALA A 354 3.98 1.62 14.86
CA ALA A 354 3.75 1.74 16.30
C ALA A 354 3.35 3.17 16.73
N LEU A 355 3.89 4.19 16.07
CA LEU A 355 3.57 5.60 16.34
C LEU A 355 2.21 6.03 15.76
N LYS A 356 1.66 5.26 14.81
CA LYS A 356 0.37 5.50 14.17
C LYS A 356 -0.70 4.51 14.65
N LYS A 357 -0.43 3.67 15.66
CA LYS A 357 -1.32 2.57 16.07
C LYS A 357 -2.72 3.07 16.40
N ASP A 358 -2.84 4.10 17.23
CA ASP A 358 -4.14 4.64 17.65
C ASP A 358 -4.98 5.13 16.45
N TYR A 359 -4.34 5.75 15.44
CA TYR A 359 -5.00 6.14 14.19
C TYR A 359 -5.44 4.91 13.36
N LEU A 360 -4.60 3.87 13.28
CA LEU A 360 -4.94 2.67 12.52
C LEU A 360 -6.06 1.87 13.18
N ASP A 361 -6.06 1.83 14.51
CA ASP A 361 -7.11 1.21 15.29
C ASP A 361 -8.42 2.02 15.11
N SER A 362 -8.38 3.36 15.15
CA SER A 362 -9.57 4.19 14.89
C SER A 362 -10.11 4.00 13.46
N VAL A 363 -9.24 3.92 12.45
CA VAL A 363 -9.65 3.64 11.06
C VAL A 363 -10.33 2.27 10.97
N ILE A 364 -9.89 1.26 11.72
CA ILE A 364 -10.53 -0.07 11.71
C ILE A 364 -11.86 -0.05 12.47
N GLU A 365 -11.93 0.62 13.62
CA GLU A 365 -13.11 0.70 14.49
C GLU A 365 -14.23 1.56 13.88
N GLU A 366 -13.93 2.71 13.26
CA GLU A 366 -14.92 3.53 12.54
C GLU A 366 -15.56 2.79 11.35
N ASN A 367 -14.86 1.76 10.88
CA ASN A 367 -15.28 0.93 9.76
C ASN A 367 -16.03 -0.34 10.22
N GLU A 368 -15.95 -0.76 11.48
CA GLU A 368 -16.72 -1.88 12.04
C GLU A 368 -18.14 -1.46 12.43
#